data_AF-A0A2V7I981-F1
#
_entry.id   AF-A0A2V7I981-F1
#
_cell.length_a   1.000
_cell.length_b   1.000
_cell.length_c   1.000
_cell.angle_alpha   90.00
_cell.angle_beta   90.00
_cell.angle_gamma   90.00
#
_symmetry.space_group_name_H-M   'P 1'
#
loop_
_entity.id
_entity.type
_entity.pdbx_description
1 polymer ?
#
loop_
_entity_poly.entity_id
_entity_poly.type
_entity_poly.pdbx_seq_one_letter_code
_entity_poly.pdbx_strand_id
1 'polypeptide(L)'
;MPILARTFGRSGLLPGHKPDWLFLDEATSAVDEATEARLYRLLGERLAATTVVSVGHRATLRRFHARRLAVQPNGRGPAAVVDGG
;
A
#
# COMPACT_ATOMS: atom_id res chain seq x y z
N MET A 1 -3.96 -14.93 8.36
CA MET A 1 -4.00 -13.50 8.74
C MET A 1 -4.82 -12.78 7.69
N PRO A 2 -5.99 -12.18 8.03
CA PRO A 2 -6.81 -11.51 7.03
C PRO A 2 -6.13 -10.24 6.53
N ILE A 3 -6.24 -9.98 5.23
CA ILE A 3 -5.80 -8.74 4.58
C ILE A 3 -6.66 -7.59 5.11
N LEU A 4 -6.09 -6.71 5.94
CA LEU A 4 -6.80 -5.53 6.41
C LEU A 4 -6.68 -4.42 5.36
N ALA A 5 -7.63 -4.38 4.42
CA ALA A 5 -7.80 -3.27 3.51
C ALA A 5 -8.77 -2.25 4.13
N ARG A 6 -8.30 -1.02 4.39
CA ARG A 6 -9.16 0.09 4.85
C ARG A 6 -9.28 1.14 3.75
N THR A 7 -10.49 1.65 3.57
CA THR A 7 -10.79 2.64 2.55
C THR A 7 -11.35 3.91 3.19
N PHE A 8 -10.96 5.06 2.65
CA PHE A 8 -11.49 6.36 3.05
C PHE A 8 -11.80 7.18 1.80
N GLY A 9 -12.85 8.00 1.88
CA GLY A 9 -13.33 8.79 0.73
C GLY A 9 -14.42 8.09 -0.10
N ARG A 10 -14.83 8.76 -1.19
CA ARG A 10 -16.17 8.76 -1.83
C ARG A 10 -17.21 7.73 -1.36
N SER A 11 -18.20 8.26 -0.62
CA SER A 11 -19.56 7.73 -0.56
C SER A 11 -20.49 8.70 -1.30
N GLY A 12 -21.18 8.21 -2.34
CA GLY A 12 -22.15 8.98 -3.12
C GLY A 12 -22.55 8.35 -4.46
N LEU A 13 -23.49 7.38 -4.39
CA LEU A 13 -24.48 7.01 -5.41
C LEU A 13 -24.01 6.23 -6.69
N LEU A 14 -23.64 4.95 -6.51
CA LEU A 14 -23.61 3.85 -7.53
C LEU A 14 -22.60 3.97 -8.70
N PRO A 15 -22.39 2.90 -9.50
CA PRO A 15 -21.75 1.62 -9.20
C PRO A 15 -20.21 1.69 -9.34
N GLY A 16 -19.51 0.94 -8.48
CA GLY A 16 -18.05 0.82 -8.48
C GLY A 16 -17.42 1.62 -7.34
N HIS A 17 -17.35 1.01 -6.16
CA HIS A 17 -16.83 1.60 -4.92
C HIS A 17 -15.32 1.88 -5.05
N LYS A 18 -14.96 3.04 -5.60
CA LYS A 18 -13.58 3.50 -5.77
C LYS A 18 -13.27 4.53 -4.68
N PRO A 19 -12.51 4.15 -3.64
CA PRO A 19 -12.18 5.08 -2.58
C PRO A 19 -11.12 6.08 -3.04
N ASP A 20 -11.01 7.22 -2.36
CA ASP A 20 -9.93 8.17 -2.60
C ASP A 20 -8.61 7.65 -2.01
N TRP A 21 -8.69 6.87 -0.93
CA TRP A 21 -7.56 6.27 -0.24
C TRP A 21 -7.78 4.78 0.03
N LEU A 22 -6.76 3.97 -0.25
CA LEU A 22 -6.70 2.54 0.06
C LEU A 22 -5.43 2.26 0.88
N PHE A 23 -5.62 1.73 2.09
CA PHE A 23 -4.53 1.31 2.98
C PHE A 23 -4.40 -0.21 2.95
N LEU A 24 -3.19 -0.70 2.69
CA LEU A 24 -2.84 -2.13 2.65
C LEU A 24 -1.78 -2.41 3.71
N ASP A 25 -2.15 -3.05 4.82
CA ASP A 25 -1.22 -3.39 5.90
C ASP A 25 -0.84 -4.88 5.84
N GLU A 26 0.42 -5.16 5.51
CA GLU A 26 0.98 -6.51 5.30
C GLU A 26 0.14 -7.41 4.38
N ALA A 27 -0.69 -6.80 3.52
CA ALA A 27 -1.71 -7.46 2.71
C ALA A 27 -1.14 -8.50 1.72
N THR A 28 0.15 -8.41 1.41
CA THR A 28 0.85 -9.27 0.46
C THR A 28 1.91 -10.16 1.12
N SER A 29 1.97 -10.18 2.46
CA SER A 29 2.96 -10.97 3.22
C SER A 29 2.88 -12.48 2.91
N ALA A 30 1.67 -12.99 2.64
CA ALA A 30 1.40 -14.40 2.42
C ALA A 30 1.40 -14.85 0.94
N VAL A 31 1.65 -13.94 0.00
CA VAL A 31 1.66 -14.26 -1.44
C VAL A 31 3.07 -14.17 -2.03
N ASP A 32 3.29 -14.88 -3.14
CA ASP A 32 4.53 -14.78 -3.90
C ASP A 32 4.64 -13.43 -4.65
N GLU A 33 5.85 -13.12 -5.13
CA GLU A 33 6.16 -11.85 -5.79
C GLU A 33 5.40 -11.63 -7.11
N ALA A 34 5.06 -12.71 -7.84
CA ALA A 34 4.33 -12.59 -9.09
C ALA A 34 2.85 -12.25 -8.82
N THR A 35 2.26 -12.87 -7.81
CA THR A 35 0.91 -12.58 -7.32
C THR A 35 0.82 -11.15 -6.77
N GLU A 36 1.82 -10.71 -6.00
CA GLU A 36 1.94 -9.33 -5.52
C GLU A 36 2.01 -8.33 -6.68
N ALA A 37 2.89 -8.57 -7.67
CA ALA A 37 3.00 -7.69 -8.84
C ALA A 37 1.69 -7.60 -9.63
N ARG A 38 0.98 -8.72 -9.78
CA ARG A 38 -0.33 -8.75 -10.43
C ARG A 38 -1.37 -7.94 -9.67
N LEU A 39 -1.38 -8.02 -8.34
CA LEU A 39 -2.28 -7.23 -7.49
C LEU A 39 -2.05 -5.73 -7.73
N TYR A 40 -0.81 -5.26 -7.61
CA TYR A 40 -0.50 -3.83 -7.79
C TYR A 40 -0.80 -3.32 -9.20
N ARG A 41 -0.56 -4.15 -10.24
CA ARG A 41 -1.00 -3.82 -11.61
C ARG A 41 -2.51 -3.63 -11.69
N LEU A 42 -3.29 -4.56 -11.12
CA LEU A 42 -4.75 -4.47 -11.13
C LEU A 42 -5.27 -3.27 -10.32
N LEU A 43 -4.59 -2.91 -9.23
CA LEU A 43 -4.91 -1.69 -8.48
C LEU A 43 -4.69 -0.44 -9.35
N GLY A 44 -3.55 -0.34 -10.05
CA GLY A 44 -3.29 0.77 -10.97
C GLY A 44 -4.31 0.86 -12.11
N GLU A 45 -4.74 -0.27 -12.66
CA GLU A 45 -5.73 -0.32 -13.76
C GLU A 45 -7.16 0.02 -13.30
N ARG A 46 -7.60 -0.55 -12.17
CA ARG A 46 -9.00 -0.46 -11.74
C ARG A 46 -9.27 0.73 -10.83
N LEU A 47 -8.25 1.17 -10.11
CA LEU A 47 -8.29 2.21 -9.09
C LEU A 47 -7.28 3.34 -9.41
N ALA A 48 -7.15 3.71 -10.69
CA ALA A 48 -6.22 4.75 -11.14
C ALA A 48 -6.35 6.10 -10.42
N ALA A 49 -7.55 6.41 -9.88
CA ALA A 49 -7.81 7.64 -9.12
C ALA A 49 -7.68 7.46 -7.59
N THR A 50 -7.38 6.26 -7.11
CA THR A 50 -7.23 5.95 -5.68
C THR A 50 -5.77 6.10 -5.28
N THR A 51 -5.53 6.82 -4.18
CA THR A 51 -4.21 6.85 -3.54
C THR A 51 -4.00 5.57 -2.76
N VAL A 52 -2.99 4.78 -3.13
CA VAL A 52 -2.64 3.54 -2.44
C VAL A 52 -1.49 3.79 -1.47
N VAL A 53 -1.73 3.47 -0.20
CA VAL A 53 -0.72 3.46 0.86
C VAL A 53 -0.55 2.01 1.30
N SER A 54 0.66 1.48 1.22
CA SER A 54 0.94 0.11 1.61
C SER A 54 2.09 0.03 2.60
N VAL A 55 1.99 -0.91 3.53
CA VAL A 55 3.06 -1.32 4.44
C VAL A 55 3.55 -2.69 4.00
N GLY A 56 4.85 -2.82 3.77
CA GLY A 56 5.45 -4.08 3.36
C GLY A 56 6.96 -4.09 3.50
N HIS A 57 7.51 -5.28 3.69
CA HIS A 57 8.94 -5.49 3.95
C HIS A 57 9.77 -5.78 2.68
N ARG A 58 9.11 -5.91 1.51
CA ARG A 58 9.75 -6.34 0.25
C ARG A 58 10.18 -5.16 -0.62
N ALA A 59 11.39 -5.24 -1.16
CA ALA A 59 11.92 -4.24 -2.10
C ALA A 59 11.18 -4.21 -3.45
N THR A 60 10.47 -5.29 -3.80
CA THR A 60 9.66 -5.41 -5.03
C THR A 60 8.54 -4.38 -5.12
N LEU A 61 8.05 -3.88 -3.98
CA LEU A 61 7.00 -2.86 -3.91
C LEU A 61 7.46 -1.49 -4.41
N ARG A 62 8.77 -1.21 -4.36
CA ARG A 62 9.34 0.12 -4.64
C ARG A 62 8.91 0.68 -6.00
N ARG A 63 8.79 -0.18 -7.01
CA ARG A 63 8.40 0.24 -8.38
C ARG A 63 6.94 0.69 -8.51
N PHE A 64 6.09 0.39 -7.54
CA PHE A 64 4.66 0.70 -7.58
C PHE A 64 4.28 1.96 -6.79
N HIS A 65 5.25 2.57 -6.08
CA HIS A 65 5.03 3.76 -5.27
C HIS A 65 5.94 4.91 -5.69
N ALA A 66 5.36 6.10 -5.84
CA ALA A 66 6.10 7.31 -6.14
C ALA A 66 6.87 7.89 -4.94
N ARG A 67 6.49 7.50 -3.72
CA ARG A 67 7.10 7.95 -2.46
C ARG A 67 7.30 6.77 -1.54
N ARG A 68 8.42 6.77 -0.80
CA ARG A 68 8.72 5.74 0.20
C ARG A 68 9.06 6.41 1.52
N LEU A 69 8.58 5.82 2.60
CA LEU A 69 9.02 6.13 3.95
C LEU A 69 9.63 4.85 4.53
N ALA A 70 10.72 4.99 5.28
CA ALA A 70 11.35 3.90 6.00
C ALA A 70 11.34 4.21 7.49
N VAL A 71 11.05 3.21 8.31
CA VAL A 71 11.18 3.30 9.76
C VAL A 71 12.53 2.72 10.14
N GLN A 72 13.42 3.54 10.70
CA GLN A 72 14.78 3.13 11.07
C GLN A 72 15.00 3.21 12.58
N PRO A 73 15.63 2.21 13.21
CA PRO A 73 16.05 2.31 14.61
C PRO A 73 16.99 3.50 14.80
N ASN A 74 16.78 4.32 15.84
CA ASN A 74 17.65 5.44 16.19
C ASN A 74 18.62 5.11 17.34
N GLY A 75 19.00 3.83 17.46
CA GLY A 75 19.97 3.33 18.45
C GLY A 75 19.38 3.07 19.84
N ARG A 76 18.90 4.11 20.54
CA ARG A 76 18.41 4.00 21.94
C ARG A 76 17.02 4.59 22.21
N GLY A 77 16.37 5.16 21.20
CA GLY A 77 15.05 5.77 21.33
C GLY A 77 14.00 5.10 20.44
N PRO A 78 12.82 5.75 20.29
CA PRO A 78 11.80 5.31 19.34
C PRO A 78 12.33 5.39 17.91
N ALA A 79 12.00 4.41 17.07
CA ALA A 79 12.40 4.43 15.67
C ALA A 79 11.93 5.72 14.96
N ALA A 80 12.75 6.22 14.03
CA ALA A 80 12.47 7.43 13.29
C ALA A 80 11.94 7.10 11.90
N VAL A 81 10.99 7.90 11.41
CA VAL A 81 10.55 7.85 10.01
C VAL A 81 11.50 8.70 9.19
N VAL A 82 12.10 8.10 8.17
CA VAL A 82 12.97 8.77 7.21
C VAL A 82 12.43 8.60 5.79
N ASP A 83 12.81 9.51 4.90
CA ASP A 83 12.52 9.33 3.49
C ASP A 83 13.26 8.09 2.96
N GLY A 84 12.53 7.22 2.30
CA GLY A 84 13.04 5.98 1.77
C GLY A 84 13.63 6.12 0.37
N GLY A 85 13.36 7.21 -0.35
CA GLY A 85 13.73 7.43 -1.76
C GLY A 85 12.78 6.79 -2.78
#